data_AF-A0A7W0G9K2-F1
#
_entry.id   AF-A0A7W0G9K2-F1
#
_cell.length_a   1.000
_cell.length_b   1.000
_cell.length_c   1.000
_cell.angle_alpha   90.00
_cell.angle_beta   90.00
_cell.angle_gamma   90.00
#
_symmetry.space_group_name_H-M   'P 1'
#
loop_
_entity.id
_entity.type
_entity.pdbx_description
1 polymer ?
#
loop_
_entity_poly.entity_id
_entity_poly.type
_entity_poly.pdbx_seq_one_letter_code
_entity_poly.pdbx_strand_id
1 'polypeptide(L)'
;MRPIAGSGRIASSERALDRLRRDLQPTLSALDRAAADPESLDELGDDLPALQYALHAAAERALVPLVGGYESSYDELEYALSVARDETADVAETLVESGPAAAAALLWEWRVALFGVRLALQRLEHTATNGEPPPPPEPRVLPLVFLGAGVALVLGGALTSAWPLWFLGLALVVGSAGLSRRP
;
A
#
# COMPACT_ATOMS: atom_id res chain seq x y z
N MET A 1 32.95 13.27 21.76
CA MET A 1 33.50 11.96 21.34
C MET A 1 32.40 11.19 20.59
N ARG A 2 32.60 11.03 19.29
CA ARG A 2 32.05 10.06 18.31
C ARG A 2 30.59 9.54 18.41
N PRO A 3 29.71 9.97 17.49
CA PRO A 3 28.69 9.12 16.87
C PRO A 3 29.22 8.65 15.49
N ILE A 4 29.90 7.50 15.41
CA ILE A 4 30.31 6.90 14.11
C ILE A 4 29.49 5.63 13.80
N ALA A 5 28.78 5.08 14.78
CA ALA A 5 27.95 3.88 14.59
C ALA A 5 26.68 4.14 13.75
N GLY A 6 26.18 5.39 13.70
CA GLY A 6 24.98 5.74 12.93
C GLY A 6 25.22 5.74 11.42
N SER A 7 26.27 6.44 10.96
CA SER A 7 26.55 6.60 9.53
C SER A 7 26.93 5.28 8.83
N GLY A 8 27.60 4.36 9.54
CA GLY A 8 27.95 3.04 8.99
C GLY A 8 26.73 2.15 8.74
N ARG A 9 25.72 2.24 9.61
CA ARG A 9 24.46 1.47 9.50
C ARG A 9 23.56 2.00 8.38
N ILE A 10 23.45 3.33 8.25
CA ILE A 10 22.69 3.96 7.16
C ILE A 10 23.29 3.57 5.80
N ALA A 11 24.61 3.67 5.64
CA ALA A 11 25.28 3.29 4.40
C ALA A 11 25.16 1.77 4.08
N SER A 12 25.05 0.89 5.07
CA SER A 12 24.76 -0.53 4.83
C SER A 12 23.30 -0.79 4.42
N SER A 13 22.35 -0.04 5.01
CA SER A 13 20.93 -0.13 4.63
C SER A 13 20.69 0.34 3.21
N GLU A 14 21.26 1.48 2.81
CA GLU A 14 21.15 1.99 1.43
C GLU A 14 21.64 0.96 0.42
N ARG A 15 22.79 0.33 0.68
CA ARG A 15 23.34 -0.72 -0.20
C ARG A 15 22.48 -1.98 -0.28
N ALA A 16 21.83 -2.35 0.82
CA ALA A 16 20.97 -3.51 0.89
C ALA A 16 19.64 -3.26 0.18
N LEU A 17 19.04 -2.07 0.37
CA LEU A 17 17.87 -1.61 -0.38
C LEU A 17 18.16 -1.53 -1.88
N ASP A 18 19.31 -0.94 -2.26
CA ASP A 18 19.76 -0.89 -3.64
C ASP A 18 19.89 -2.28 -4.28
N ARG A 19 20.37 -3.27 -3.51
CA ARG A 19 20.46 -4.65 -3.97
C ARG A 19 19.06 -5.25 -4.14
N LEU A 20 18.21 -5.15 -3.13
CA LEU A 20 16.82 -5.63 -3.20
C LEU A 20 16.10 -5.06 -4.42
N ARG A 21 16.22 -3.75 -4.65
CA ARG A 21 15.61 -3.07 -5.78
C ARG A 21 16.13 -3.57 -7.12
N ARG A 22 17.45 -3.69 -7.28
CA ARG A 22 18.06 -4.23 -8.51
C ARG A 22 17.63 -5.66 -8.78
N ASP A 23 17.49 -6.49 -7.75
CA ASP A 23 17.10 -7.88 -7.88
C ASP A 23 15.60 -8.02 -8.22
N LEU A 24 14.76 -7.11 -7.71
CA LEU A 24 13.30 -7.14 -7.86
C LEU A 24 12.82 -6.46 -9.15
N GLN A 25 13.56 -5.48 -9.66
CA GLN A 25 13.18 -4.71 -10.86
C GLN A 25 12.86 -5.59 -12.09
N PRO A 26 13.67 -6.62 -12.43
CA PRO A 26 13.36 -7.49 -13.57
C PRO A 26 12.04 -8.24 -13.38
N THR A 27 11.80 -8.77 -12.18
CA THR A 27 10.56 -9.48 -11.82
C THR A 27 9.35 -8.57 -11.96
N LEU A 28 9.39 -7.38 -11.35
CA LEU A 28 8.29 -6.42 -11.45
C LEU A 28 8.05 -5.96 -12.89
N SER A 29 9.10 -5.77 -13.68
CA SER A 29 8.96 -5.38 -15.09
C SER A 29 8.34 -6.49 -15.95
N ALA A 30 8.62 -7.75 -15.63
CA ALA A 30 8.00 -8.89 -16.30
C ALA A 30 6.52 -9.02 -15.93
N LEU A 31 6.20 -8.90 -14.64
CA LEU A 31 4.82 -8.93 -14.13
C LEU A 31 4.00 -7.75 -14.64
N ASP A 32 4.55 -6.52 -14.64
CA ASP A 32 3.87 -5.34 -15.18
C ASP A 32 3.56 -5.49 -16.67
N ARG A 33 4.43 -6.17 -17.44
CA ARG A 33 4.18 -6.45 -18.86
C ARG A 33 3.03 -7.44 -19.02
N ALA A 34 3.07 -8.55 -18.29
CA ALA A 34 2.00 -9.55 -18.28
C ALA A 34 0.65 -8.93 -17.87
N ALA A 35 0.68 -8.03 -16.88
CA ALA A 35 -0.51 -7.38 -16.36
C ALA A 35 -1.05 -6.25 -17.25
N ALA A 36 -0.24 -5.70 -18.15
CA ALA A 36 -0.63 -4.64 -19.06
C ALA A 36 -1.36 -5.14 -20.31
N ASP A 37 -1.06 -6.37 -20.73
CA ASP A 37 -1.58 -6.96 -21.96
C ASP A 37 -2.14 -8.37 -21.72
N PRO A 38 -3.48 -8.54 -21.72
CA PRO A 38 -4.11 -9.84 -21.55
C PRO A 38 -3.68 -10.88 -22.59
N GLU A 39 -3.31 -10.46 -23.80
CA GLU A 39 -2.88 -11.38 -24.86
C GLU A 39 -1.50 -11.99 -24.56
N SER A 40 -0.69 -11.32 -23.72
CA SER A 40 0.62 -11.79 -23.31
C SER A 40 0.60 -12.82 -22.16
N LEU A 41 -0.57 -13.04 -21.53
CA LEU A 41 -0.71 -13.97 -20.40
C LEU A 41 -0.38 -15.42 -20.80
N ASP A 42 -0.81 -15.86 -21.98
CA ASP A 42 -0.53 -17.22 -22.47
C ASP A 42 0.97 -17.42 -22.71
N GLU A 43 1.69 -16.40 -23.18
CA GLU A 43 3.14 -16.48 -23.43
C GLU A 43 3.95 -16.53 -22.12
N LEU A 44 3.47 -15.87 -21.07
CA LEU A 44 4.13 -15.78 -19.77
C LEU A 44 3.68 -16.84 -18.76
N GLY A 45 2.64 -17.62 -19.07
CA GLY A 45 2.04 -18.58 -18.15
C GLY A 45 3.04 -19.56 -17.53
N ASP A 46 3.97 -20.08 -18.34
CA ASP A 46 5.04 -21.00 -17.89
C ASP A 46 6.07 -20.32 -16.98
N ASP A 47 6.25 -18.99 -17.10
CA ASP A 47 7.20 -18.20 -16.32
C ASP A 47 6.59 -17.65 -15.01
N LEU A 48 5.26 -17.58 -14.89
CA LEU A 48 4.58 -17.05 -13.70
C LEU A 48 5.01 -17.73 -12.39
N PRO A 49 5.17 -19.06 -12.29
CA PRO A 49 5.64 -19.69 -11.05
C PRO A 49 7.05 -19.24 -10.63
N ALA A 50 7.95 -19.02 -11.59
CA ALA A 50 9.28 -18.53 -11.31
C ALA A 50 9.26 -17.07 -10.82
N LEU A 51 8.40 -16.24 -11.41
CA LEU A 51 8.19 -14.84 -10.98
C LEU A 51 7.55 -14.77 -9.59
N GLN A 52 6.57 -15.62 -9.31
CA GLN A 52 5.94 -15.77 -7.99
C GLN A 52 6.99 -16.16 -6.93
N TYR A 53 7.85 -17.12 -7.25
CA TYR A 53 8.94 -17.52 -6.33
C TYR A 53 9.92 -16.36 -6.09
N ALA A 54 10.23 -15.56 -7.11
CA ALA A 54 11.09 -14.39 -6.95
C ALA A 54 10.46 -13.33 -6.01
N LEU A 55 9.14 -13.13 -6.08
CA LEU A 55 8.41 -12.28 -5.12
C LEU A 55 8.47 -12.84 -3.70
N HIS A 56 8.21 -14.14 -3.53
CA HIS A 56 8.32 -14.80 -2.22
C HIS A 56 9.71 -14.64 -1.61
N ALA A 57 10.77 -14.93 -2.39
CA ALA A 57 12.15 -14.77 -1.92
C ALA A 57 12.50 -13.31 -1.61
N ALA A 58 11.84 -12.33 -2.24
CA ALA A 58 11.99 -10.91 -1.91
C ALA A 58 11.27 -10.55 -0.60
N ALA A 59 10.06 -11.07 -0.38
CA ALA A 59 9.32 -10.88 0.87
C ALA A 59 10.09 -11.45 2.07
N GLU A 60 10.65 -12.65 1.95
CA GLU A 60 11.50 -13.27 2.98
C GLU A 60 12.74 -12.42 3.31
N ARG A 61 13.29 -11.71 2.32
CA ARG A 61 14.40 -10.77 2.54
C ARG A 61 13.96 -9.47 3.22
N ALA A 62 12.68 -9.07 3.06
CA ALA A 62 12.12 -7.90 3.71
C ALA A 62 11.78 -8.15 5.19
N LEU A 63 11.55 -9.41 5.61
CA LEU A 63 11.30 -9.80 7.01
C LEU A 63 12.46 -9.54 7.99
N VAL A 64 13.66 -9.25 7.47
CA VAL A 64 14.82 -8.96 8.30
C VAL A 64 15.18 -7.47 8.13
N PRO A 65 14.65 -6.57 8.99
CA PRO A 65 14.99 -5.17 8.95
C PRO A 65 16.51 -5.01 9.10
N LEU A 66 17.13 -4.37 8.11
CA LEU A 66 18.59 -4.26 8.06
C LEU A 66 19.16 -3.31 9.15
N VAL A 67 18.32 -2.41 9.69
CA VAL A 67 18.64 -1.45 10.77
C VAL A 67 17.35 -1.10 11.53
N GLY A 68 17.43 -0.90 12.85
CA GLY A 68 16.28 -0.47 13.66
C GLY A 68 15.85 0.97 13.38
N GLY A 69 14.53 1.22 13.39
CA GLY A 69 13.90 2.49 13.05
C GLY A 69 13.29 2.58 11.65
N TYR A 70 13.10 1.43 10.98
CA TYR A 70 12.48 1.30 9.64
C TYR A 70 11.44 0.17 9.58
N GLU A 71 11.11 -0.42 10.73
CA GLU A 71 10.33 -1.65 10.83
C GLU A 71 8.98 -1.50 10.10
N SER A 72 8.30 -0.36 10.27
CA SER A 72 7.00 -0.13 9.63
C SER A 72 7.08 -0.11 8.09
N SER A 73 8.14 0.48 7.53
CA SER A 73 8.34 0.56 6.08
C SER A 73 8.76 -0.79 5.48
N TYR A 74 9.51 -1.61 6.24
CA TYR A 74 9.84 -2.98 5.84
C TYR A 74 8.63 -3.91 5.95
N ASP A 75 7.81 -3.77 6.99
CA ASP A 75 6.56 -4.50 7.15
C ASP A 75 5.57 -4.16 6.02
N GLU A 76 5.46 -2.89 5.62
CA GLU A 76 4.64 -2.49 4.47
C GLU A 76 5.13 -3.13 3.16
N LEU A 77 6.45 -3.18 2.95
CA LEU A 77 7.04 -3.80 1.76
C LEU A 77 6.85 -5.32 1.75
N GLU A 78 7.07 -5.99 2.88
CA GLU A 78 6.82 -7.42 3.03
C GLU A 78 5.36 -7.75 2.73
N TYR A 79 4.42 -7.03 3.35
CA TYR A 79 3.01 -7.21 3.11
C TYR A 79 2.65 -7.01 1.64
N ALA A 80 3.13 -5.94 1.01
CA ALA A 80 2.85 -5.67 -0.39
C ALA A 80 3.41 -6.76 -1.33
N LEU A 81 4.61 -7.30 -1.03
CA LEU A 81 5.21 -8.41 -1.78
C LEU A 81 4.42 -9.71 -1.61
N SER A 82 3.95 -9.99 -0.40
CA SER A 82 3.10 -11.15 -0.09
C SER A 82 1.77 -11.07 -0.84
N VAL A 83 1.10 -9.90 -0.86
CA VAL A 83 -0.12 -9.70 -1.65
C VAL A 83 0.15 -9.86 -3.15
N ALA A 84 1.21 -9.24 -3.68
CA ALA A 84 1.55 -9.39 -5.10
C ALA A 84 1.86 -10.83 -5.49
N ARG A 85 2.49 -11.61 -4.59
CA ARG A 85 2.74 -13.04 -4.79
C ARG A 85 1.43 -13.83 -4.86
N ASP A 86 0.51 -13.57 -3.94
CA ASP A 86 -0.77 -14.30 -3.87
C ASP A 86 -1.64 -13.99 -5.08
N GLU A 87 -1.76 -12.72 -5.48
CA GLU A 87 -2.46 -12.33 -6.72
C GLU A 87 -1.80 -12.92 -7.98
N THR A 88 -0.47 -13.05 -8.00
CA THR A 88 0.24 -13.74 -9.10
C THR A 88 -0.11 -15.23 -9.13
N ALA A 89 -0.31 -15.85 -7.96
CA ALA A 89 -0.72 -17.24 -7.84
C ALA A 89 -2.14 -17.43 -8.40
N ASP A 90 -3.08 -16.56 -8.02
CA ASP A 90 -4.47 -16.62 -8.45
C ASP A 90 -4.59 -16.45 -9.98
N VAL A 91 -3.80 -15.54 -10.56
CA VAL A 91 -3.71 -15.38 -12.02
C VAL A 91 -3.16 -16.64 -12.69
N ALA A 92 -2.08 -17.22 -12.16
CA ALA A 92 -1.46 -18.42 -12.72
C ALA A 92 -2.39 -19.64 -12.64
N GLU A 93 -3.05 -19.85 -11.49
CA GLU A 93 -4.02 -20.92 -11.28
C GLU A 93 -5.22 -20.74 -12.21
N THR A 94 -5.81 -19.55 -12.26
CA THR A 94 -6.96 -19.26 -13.14
C THR A 94 -6.61 -19.42 -14.61
N LEU A 95 -5.38 -19.07 -15.02
CA LEU A 95 -4.89 -19.27 -16.38
C LEU A 95 -4.86 -20.76 -16.74
N VAL A 96 -4.35 -21.61 -15.84
CA VAL A 96 -4.27 -23.06 -16.05
C VAL A 96 -5.65 -23.72 -16.02
N GLU A 97 -6.52 -23.34 -15.10
CA GLU A 97 -7.81 -24.00 -14.90
C GLU A 97 -8.93 -23.50 -15.83
N SER A 98 -8.94 -22.20 -16.11
CA SER A 98 -10.05 -21.50 -16.76
C SER A 98 -9.64 -20.71 -18.01
N GLY A 99 -8.35 -20.67 -18.35
CA GLY A 99 -7.82 -20.03 -19.55
C GLY A 99 -7.65 -18.51 -19.46
N PRO A 100 -7.08 -17.90 -20.52
CA PRO A 100 -6.64 -16.50 -20.50
C PRO A 100 -7.78 -15.50 -20.33
N ALA A 101 -8.98 -15.80 -20.83
CA ALA A 101 -10.14 -14.91 -20.68
C ALA A 101 -10.61 -14.79 -19.22
N ALA A 102 -10.51 -15.86 -18.44
CA ALA A 102 -10.82 -15.84 -17.02
C ALA A 102 -9.73 -15.14 -16.21
N ALA A 103 -8.45 -15.44 -16.50
CA ALA A 103 -7.31 -14.77 -15.88
C ALA A 103 -7.30 -13.26 -16.17
N ALA A 104 -7.74 -12.84 -17.37
CA ALA A 104 -7.87 -11.44 -17.74
C ALA A 104 -8.81 -10.65 -16.79
N ALA A 105 -9.78 -11.31 -16.16
CA ALA A 105 -10.69 -10.67 -15.21
C ALA A 105 -10.01 -10.29 -13.88
N LEU A 106 -8.87 -10.91 -13.55
CA LEU A 106 -8.08 -10.66 -12.33
C LEU A 106 -6.96 -9.62 -12.54
N LEU A 107 -6.78 -9.14 -13.76
CA LEU A 107 -5.69 -8.21 -14.07
C LEU A 107 -5.78 -6.90 -13.29
N TRP A 108 -6.99 -6.47 -12.93
CA TRP A 108 -7.15 -5.24 -12.15
C TRP A 108 -6.57 -5.39 -10.74
N GLU A 109 -6.96 -6.44 -10.02
CA GLU A 109 -6.49 -6.78 -8.68
C GLU A 109 -4.98 -6.99 -8.68
N TRP A 110 -4.48 -7.74 -9.65
CA TRP A 110 -3.05 -7.99 -9.81
C TRP A 110 -2.26 -6.69 -10.05
N ARG A 111 -2.75 -5.78 -10.90
CA ARG A 111 -2.11 -4.46 -11.12
C ARG A 111 -2.09 -3.61 -9.87
N VAL A 112 -3.15 -3.64 -9.06
CA VAL A 112 -3.21 -2.90 -7.78
C VAL A 112 -2.16 -3.45 -6.81
N ALA A 113 -1.99 -4.77 -6.73
CA ALA A 113 -0.96 -5.38 -5.91
C ALA A 113 0.46 -5.00 -6.35
N LEU A 114 0.76 -5.06 -7.66
CA LEU A 114 2.04 -4.62 -8.22
C LEU A 114 2.31 -3.12 -8.00
N PHE A 115 1.26 -2.30 -8.05
CA PHE A 115 1.36 -0.88 -7.68
C PHE A 115 1.68 -0.72 -6.19
N GLY A 116 1.06 -1.51 -5.32
CA GLY A 116 1.33 -1.55 -3.88
C GLY A 116 2.82 -1.79 -3.58
N VAL A 117 3.45 -2.76 -4.25
CA VAL A 117 4.89 -3.04 -4.10
C VAL A 117 5.73 -1.81 -4.47
N ARG A 118 5.42 -1.15 -5.60
CA ARG A 118 6.15 0.06 -6.04
C ARG A 118 5.98 1.22 -5.06
N LEU A 119 4.78 1.39 -4.52
CA LEU A 119 4.49 2.40 -3.51
C LEU A 119 5.27 2.13 -2.22
N ALA A 120 5.29 0.88 -1.74
CA ALA A 120 6.03 0.48 -0.56
C ALA A 120 7.55 0.67 -0.74
N LEU A 121 8.10 0.30 -1.91
CA LEU A 121 9.51 0.58 -2.24
C LEU A 121 9.81 2.08 -2.23
N GLN A 122 8.97 2.90 -2.85
CA GLN A 122 9.14 4.35 -2.87
C GLN A 122 9.09 4.95 -1.45
N ARG A 123 8.18 4.46 -0.61
CA ARG A 123 8.11 4.88 0.81
C ARG A 123 9.36 4.48 1.56
N LEU A 124 9.82 3.23 1.41
CA LEU A 124 11.05 2.75 2.04
C LEU A 124 12.28 3.56 1.60
N GLU A 125 12.40 3.93 0.32
CA GLU A 125 13.45 4.83 -0.18
C GLU A 125 13.36 6.24 0.45
N HIS A 126 12.15 6.78 0.54
CA HIS A 126 11.90 8.07 1.17
C HIS A 126 12.27 8.05 2.66
N THR A 127 11.88 6.99 3.37
CA THR A 127 12.20 6.76 4.78
C THR A 127 13.71 6.56 4.99
N ALA A 128 14.39 5.78 4.14
CA ALA A 128 15.84 5.60 4.23
C ALA A 128 16.60 6.94 4.10
N THR A 129 16.10 7.84 3.25
CA THR A 129 16.71 9.17 3.01
C THR A 129 16.39 10.18 4.11
N ASN A 130 15.14 10.22 4.59
CA ASN A 130 14.63 11.30 5.46
C ASN A 130 14.41 10.88 6.92
N GLY A 131 14.52 9.58 7.22
CA GLY A 131 14.10 8.97 8.48
C GLY A 131 12.61 8.63 8.51
N GLU A 132 12.22 7.81 9.49
CA GLU A 132 10.82 7.47 9.76
C GLU A 132 10.02 8.74 10.11
N PRO A 133 8.91 9.04 9.41
CA PRO A 133 8.01 10.09 9.85
C PRO A 133 7.46 9.74 11.23
N PRO A 134 7.21 10.74 12.10
CA PRO A 134 6.55 10.48 13.37
C PRO A 134 5.19 9.80 13.11
N PRO A 135 4.76 8.87 13.97
CA PRO A 135 3.50 8.17 13.78
C PRO A 135 2.37 9.18 13.59
N PRO A 136 1.40 8.91 12.69
CA PRO A 136 0.27 9.80 12.49
C PRO A 136 -0.40 10.04 13.85
N PRO A 137 -0.85 11.28 14.13
CA PRO A 137 -1.56 11.55 15.37
C PRO A 137 -2.75 10.59 15.48
N GLU A 138 -2.96 10.02 16.67
CA GLU A 138 -4.05 9.08 16.92
C GLU A 138 -5.37 9.62 16.35
N PRO A 139 -6.19 8.76 15.71
CA PRO A 139 -7.43 9.20 15.09
C PRO A 139 -8.27 9.92 16.14
N ARG A 140 -8.43 11.24 15.97
CA ARG A 140 -9.30 12.03 16.83
C ARG A 140 -10.72 11.55 16.56
N VAL A 141 -11.23 10.68 17.42
CA VAL A 141 -12.57 10.06 17.30
C VAL A 141 -13.67 11.12 17.34
N LEU A 142 -13.40 12.21 18.06
CA LEU A 142 -14.33 13.31 18.29
C LEU A 142 -14.84 13.96 16.99
N PRO A 143 -14.00 14.51 16.09
CA PRO A 143 -14.47 15.11 14.83
C PRO A 143 -15.22 14.13 13.91
N LEU A 144 -14.90 12.83 13.95
CA LEU A 144 -15.62 11.81 13.18
C LEU A 144 -17.05 11.61 13.69
N VAL A 145 -17.22 11.56 15.01
CA VAL A 145 -18.54 11.49 15.67
C VAL A 145 -19.37 12.73 15.36
N PHE A 146 -18.78 13.92 15.40
CA PHE A 146 -19.45 15.17 15.04
C PHE A 146 -19.86 15.17 13.56
N LEU A 147 -18.99 14.73 12.65
CA LEU A 147 -19.34 14.65 11.23
C LEU A 147 -20.51 13.69 10.97
N GLY A 148 -20.47 12.48 11.55
CA GLY A 148 -21.54 11.50 11.42
C GLY A 148 -22.87 11.98 12.00
N ALA A 149 -22.84 12.58 13.19
CA ALA A 149 -24.02 13.17 13.83
C ALA A 149 -24.60 14.33 13.00
N GLY A 150 -23.75 15.18 12.43
CA GLY A 150 -24.15 16.29 11.57
C GLY A 150 -24.84 15.82 10.29
N VAL A 151 -24.28 14.82 9.61
CA VAL A 151 -24.88 14.23 8.40
C VAL A 151 -26.23 13.57 8.69
N ALA A 152 -26.33 12.81 9.79
CA ALA A 152 -27.59 12.17 10.20
C ALA A 152 -28.70 13.21 10.51
N LEU A 153 -28.35 14.31 11.16
CA LEU A 153 -29.27 15.42 11.45
C LEU A 153 -29.75 16.14 10.18
N VAL A 154 -28.87 16.35 9.20
CA VAL A 154 -29.24 16.96 7.91
C VAL A 154 -30.19 16.05 7.13
N LEU A 155 -29.89 14.76 7.03
CA LEU A 155 -30.73 13.80 6.30
C LEU A 155 -32.09 13.59 6.99
N GLY A 156 -32.11 13.46 8.32
CA GLY A 156 -33.35 13.34 9.10
C GLY A 156 -34.20 14.62 9.09
N GLY A 157 -33.57 15.79 9.12
CA GLY A 157 -34.24 17.09 8.97
C GLY A 157 -34.81 17.31 7.57
N ALA A 158 -34.16 16.75 6.54
CA ALA A 158 -34.64 16.79 5.17
C ALA A 158 -35.90 15.95 4.94
N LEU A 159 -35.99 14.76 5.54
CA LEU A 159 -37.20 13.93 5.46
C LEU A 159 -38.42 14.56 6.17
N THR A 160 -38.21 15.40 7.18
CA THR A 160 -39.28 15.94 8.03
C THR A 160 -39.64 17.39 7.73
N SER A 161 -39.00 18.03 6.74
CA SER A 161 -39.16 19.46 6.41
C SER A 161 -38.96 20.41 7.60
N ALA A 162 -38.26 19.97 8.65
CA ALA A 162 -38.04 20.73 9.88
C ALA A 162 -36.81 21.62 9.74
N TRP A 163 -36.98 22.80 9.14
CA TRP A 163 -35.91 23.75 8.81
C TRP A 163 -34.90 24.11 9.95
N PRO A 164 -35.24 24.11 11.26
CA PRO A 164 -34.26 24.40 12.31
C PRO A 164 -33.19 23.30 12.48
N LEU A 165 -33.53 22.04 12.17
CA LEU A 165 -32.60 20.91 12.26
C LEU A 165 -31.51 20.98 11.19
N TRP A 166 -31.79 21.61 10.04
CA TRP A 166 -30.83 21.83 8.97
C TRP A 166 -29.69 22.75 9.41
N PHE A 167 -30.02 23.87 10.06
CA PHE A 167 -29.04 24.83 10.56
C PHE A 167 -28.16 24.22 11.66
N LEU A 168 -28.75 23.42 12.55
CA LEU A 168 -27.99 22.73 13.60
C LEU A 168 -27.00 21.72 12.99
N GLY A 169 -27.44 20.92 12.01
CA GLY A 169 -26.58 19.95 11.32
C GLY A 169 -25.43 20.62 10.56
N LEU A 170 -25.71 21.69 9.82
CA LEU A 170 -24.68 22.45 9.09
C LEU A 170 -23.66 23.11 10.03
N ALA A 171 -24.13 23.70 11.15
CA ALA A 171 -23.24 24.29 12.15
C ALA A 171 -22.30 23.25 12.77
N LEU A 172 -22.79 22.03 12.97
CA LEU A 172 -22.03 20.91 13.52
C LEU A 172 -20.95 20.39 12.55
N VAL A 173 -21.28 20.34 11.25
CA VAL A 173 -20.33 19.98 10.17
C VAL A 173 -19.25 21.06 9.98
N VAL A 174 -19.60 22.34 10.05
CA VAL A 174 -18.62 23.43 9.97
C VAL A 174 -17.73 23.47 11.24
N GLY A 175 -18.32 23.22 12.41
CA GLY A 175 -17.60 23.16 13.68
C GLY A 175 -16.57 22.01 13.74
N SER A 176 -16.86 20.86 13.15
CA SER A 176 -15.93 19.72 13.12
C SER A 176 -14.65 20.02 12.32
N ALA A 177 -14.75 20.82 11.24
CA ALA A 177 -13.60 21.31 10.49
C ALA A 177 -12.73 22.27 11.32
N GLY A 178 -13.34 23.05 12.22
CA GLY A 178 -12.61 23.95 13.14
C GLY A 178 -11.87 23.20 14.26
N LEU A 179 -12.47 22.12 14.79
CA LEU A 179 -11.84 21.24 15.80
C LEU A 179 -10.64 20.45 15.24
N SER A 180 -10.64 20.19 13.93
CA SER A 180 -9.56 19.48 13.24
C SER A 180 -8.31 20.34 12.99
N ARG A 181 -8.40 21.66 13.15
CA ARG A 181 -7.30 22.62 12.86
C ARG A 181 -6.57 23.15 14.09
N ARG A 182 -6.95 22.77 15.31
CA ARG A 182 -6.22 23.16 16.51
C ARG A 182 -5.08 22.15 16.78
N PRO A 183 -3.81 22.60 16.85
CA PRO A 183 -2.67 21.73 17.11
C PRO A 183 -2.85 20.98 18.42
#